data_AF-A0A7C4KZ03-F1
#
_entry.id   AF-A0A7C4KZ03-F1
#
_cell.length_a   1.000
_cell.length_b   1.000
_cell.length_c   1.000
_cell.angle_alpha   90.00
_cell.angle_beta   90.00
_cell.angle_gamma   90.00
#
_symmetry.space_group_name_H-M   'P 1'
#
loop_
_entity.id
_entity.type
_entity.pdbx_description
1 polymer ?
#
loop_
_entity_poly.entity_id
_entity_poly.type
_entity_poly.pdbx_seq_one_letter_code
_entity_poly.pdbx_strand_id
1 'polypeptide(L)'
;MESLYVKNRRIYGDEKMIDHGGDIFEISNKIGLSPYNIIDFSSNLNPYGPPPKVIETIKSSVDFIKFYPDRNYSKLKKAIANYVNLPYDNIIVGSGTTELIHSIFTRF
;
A
#
# COMPACT_ATOMS: atom_id res chain seq x y z
N MET A 1 35.04 -14.06 -3.62
CA MET A 1 34.40 -13.89 -4.95
C MET A 1 33.09 -13.16 -4.71
N GLU A 2 33.14 -11.83 -4.78
CA GLU A 2 31.95 -10.98 -4.80
C GLU A 2 31.28 -11.09 -6.18
N SER A 3 29.96 -11.31 -6.22
CA SER A 3 29.14 -11.00 -7.40
C SER A 3 28.25 -9.80 -7.00
N LEU A 4 28.50 -8.55 -7.42
CA LEU A 4 28.37 -8.00 -8.77
C LEU A 4 26.99 -8.22 -9.44
N TYR A 5 25.89 -8.02 -8.72
CA TYR A 5 24.56 -7.71 -9.25
C TYR A 5 23.82 -6.99 -8.11
N VAL A 6 23.60 -5.67 -8.03
CA VAL A 6 23.37 -4.63 -9.02
C VAL A 6 23.85 -3.31 -8.39
N LYS A 7 24.87 -2.69 -8.96
CA LYS A 7 25.34 -1.34 -8.57
C LYS A 7 24.84 -0.36 -9.64
N ASN A 8 24.17 0.70 -9.18
CA ASN A 8 23.90 1.97 -9.88
C ASN A 8 22.63 2.11 -10.75
N ARG A 9 21.54 2.53 -10.10
CA ARG A 9 20.85 3.78 -10.47
C ARG A 9 20.87 4.73 -9.27
N ARG A 10 22.05 5.29 -8.97
CA ARG A 10 22.18 6.47 -8.08
C ARG A 10 21.83 7.70 -8.91
N ILE A 11 20.54 8.02 -8.97
CA ILE A 11 20.04 9.33 -9.44
C ILE A 11 19.71 10.25 -8.26
N TYR A 12 19.85 9.74 -7.03
CA TYR A 12 19.69 10.47 -5.79
C TYR A 12 20.97 10.26 -4.97
N GLY A 13 21.72 11.34 -4.68
CA GLY A 13 22.97 11.28 -3.93
C GLY A 13 22.71 11.00 -2.45
N ASP A 14 23.56 10.17 -1.80
CA ASP A 14 23.57 9.82 -0.36
C ASP A 14 22.27 10.11 0.43
N GLU A 15 21.14 9.66 -0.09
CA GLU A 15 19.85 9.91 0.53
C GLU A 15 19.72 8.96 1.72
N LYS A 16 19.49 9.55 2.90
CA LYS A 16 18.95 8.85 4.06
C LYS A 16 17.82 7.96 3.59
N MET A 17 17.84 6.69 4.00
CA MET A 17 16.73 5.76 3.79
C MET A 17 15.42 6.47 4.17
N ILE A 18 14.42 6.41 3.29
CA ILE A 18 13.13 7.07 3.51
C ILE A 18 12.48 6.40 4.71
N ASP A 19 12.56 7.09 5.84
CA ASP A 19 12.05 6.63 7.13
C ASP A 19 10.53 6.81 7.18
N HIS A 20 9.82 5.76 7.59
CA HIS A 20 8.38 5.78 7.81
C HIS A 20 8.05 4.88 9.00
N GLY A 21 7.03 5.25 9.77
CA GLY A 21 6.53 4.42 10.86
C GLY A 21 5.80 3.18 10.35
N GLY A 22 5.52 2.23 11.26
CA GLY A 22 4.75 1.03 11.00
C GLY A 22 5.55 -0.23 10.70
N ASP A 23 6.89 -0.19 10.71
CA ASP A 23 7.72 -1.40 10.57
C ASP A 23 7.79 -2.19 11.90
N ILE A 24 6.67 -2.83 12.23
CA ILE A 24 6.53 -3.61 13.46
C ILE A 24 7.47 -4.83 13.48
N PHE A 25 7.89 -5.34 12.31
CA PHE A 25 8.78 -6.49 12.22
C PHE A 25 10.23 -6.11 12.50
N GLU A 26 10.69 -4.97 11.98
CA GLU A 26 12.00 -4.43 12.33
C GLU A 26 12.09 -4.15 13.84
N ILE A 27 11.06 -3.49 14.40
CA ILE A 27 11.00 -3.20 15.84
C ILE A 27 10.99 -4.50 16.65
N SER A 28 10.14 -5.46 16.28
CA SER A 28 10.05 -6.79 16.91
C SER A 28 11.40 -7.49 16.96
N ASN A 29 12.14 -7.51 15.86
CA ASN A 29 13.46 -8.11 15.78
C ASN A 29 14.48 -7.40 16.68
N LYS A 30 14.44 -6.06 16.74
CA LYS A 30 15.36 -5.27 17.57
C LYS A 30 15.14 -5.45 19.07
N ILE A 31 13.89 -5.57 19.51
CA ILE A 31 13.55 -5.60 20.95
C ILE A 31 13.28 -7.03 21.47
N GLY A 32 13.26 -8.04 20.59
CA GLY A 32 13.07 -9.45 20.97
C GLY A 32 11.65 -9.78 21.45
N LEU A 33 10.65 -8.98 21.08
CA LEU A 33 9.24 -9.22 21.40
C LEU A 33 8.48 -9.67 20.16
N SER A 34 7.50 -10.56 20.34
CA SER A 34 6.52 -10.87 19.30
C SER A 34 5.83 -9.59 18.80
N PRO A 35 5.58 -9.41 17.47
CA PRO A 35 4.82 -8.28 16.95
C PRO A 35 3.45 -8.11 17.62
N TYR A 36 2.83 -9.22 18.05
CA TYR A 36 1.54 -9.21 18.74
C TYR A 36 1.58 -8.61 20.15
N ASN A 37 2.77 -8.46 20.73
CA ASN A 37 2.98 -7.88 22.06
C ASN A 37 3.46 -6.42 21.98
N ILE A 38 3.48 -5.83 20.77
CA ILE A 38 3.91 -4.45 20.54
C ILE A 38 2.67 -3.60 20.29
N ILE A 39 2.51 -2.55 21.08
CA ILE A 39 1.51 -1.52 20.82
C ILE A 39 2.17 -0.46 19.93
N ASP A 40 1.86 -0.49 18.63
CA ASP A 40 2.43 0.42 17.65
C ASP A 40 1.65 1.74 17.56
N PHE A 41 2.30 2.84 17.93
CA PHE A 41 1.81 4.22 17.76
C PHE A 41 2.53 4.97 16.63
N SER A 42 3.38 4.30 15.85
CA SER A 42 4.14 4.91 14.76
C SER A 42 3.35 4.95 13.43
N SER A 43 2.21 4.27 13.36
CA SER A 43 1.35 4.23 12.18
C SER A 43 -0.11 4.62 12.50
N ASN A 44 -0.77 5.28 11.54
CA ASN A 44 -2.16 5.77 11.69
C ASN A 44 -3.18 4.71 11.23
N LEU A 45 -3.10 3.50 11.79
CA LEU A 45 -4.00 2.40 11.43
C LEU A 45 -5.27 2.39 12.30
N ASN A 46 -6.35 1.80 11.77
CA ASN A 46 -7.57 1.58 12.55
C ASN A 46 -7.32 0.47 13.59
N PRO A 47 -7.45 0.75 14.91
CA PRO A 47 -7.18 -0.24 15.96
C PRO A 47 -8.16 -1.42 15.96
N TYR A 48 -9.33 -1.28 15.34
CA TYR A 48 -10.30 -2.38 15.19
C TYR A 48 -9.96 -3.33 14.02
N GLY A 49 -8.92 -3.03 13.26
CA GLY A 49 -8.56 -3.77 12.06
C GLY A 49 -9.55 -3.57 10.91
N PRO A 50 -9.44 -4.39 9.85
CA PRO A 50 -10.33 -4.31 8.70
C PRO A 50 -11.75 -4.81 9.04
N PRO A 51 -12.80 -4.28 8.40
CA PRO A 51 -14.16 -4.77 8.60
C PRO A 51 -14.30 -6.28 8.28
N PRO A 52 -15.09 -7.07 9.03
CA PRO A 52 -15.23 -8.51 8.81
C PRO A 52 -15.61 -8.89 7.37
N LYS A 53 -16.53 -8.15 6.77
CA LYS A 53 -16.96 -8.34 5.38
C LYS A 53 -15.82 -8.21 4.36
N VAL A 54 -14.82 -7.35 4.63
CA VAL A 54 -13.64 -7.21 3.76
C VAL A 54 -12.80 -8.49 3.81
N ILE A 55 -12.56 -9.02 5.02
CA ILE A 55 -11.81 -10.28 5.21
C ILE A 55 -12.52 -11.45 4.52
N GLU A 56 -13.84 -11.57 4.69
CA GLU A 56 -14.63 -12.62 4.03
C GLU A 56 -14.59 -12.50 2.50
N THR A 57 -14.67 -11.29 1.96
CA THR A 57 -14.62 -11.04 0.51
C THR A 57 -13.25 -11.40 -0.06
N ILE A 58 -12.16 -11.06 0.63
CA ILE A 58 -10.80 -11.43 0.23
C ILE A 58 -10.65 -12.95 0.21
N LYS A 59 -11.06 -13.63 1.30
CA LYS A 59 -10.98 -15.10 1.42
C LYS A 59 -11.74 -15.82 0.30
N SER A 60 -12.96 -15.38 0.02
CA SER A 60 -13.82 -15.97 -1.03
C SER A 60 -13.40 -15.60 -2.46
N SER A 61 -12.52 -14.60 -2.63
CA SER A 61 -12.06 -14.14 -3.95
C SER A 61 -10.61 -14.51 -4.26
N VAL A 62 -9.95 -15.33 -3.42
CA VAL A 62 -8.52 -15.63 -3.55
C VAL A 62 -8.17 -16.27 -4.90
N ASP A 63 -9.08 -17.03 -5.51
CA ASP A 63 -8.85 -17.68 -6.81
C ASP A 63 -8.68 -16.69 -7.97
N PHE A 64 -9.04 -15.42 -7.79
CA PHE A 64 -8.88 -14.39 -8.82
C PHE A 64 -7.45 -13.89 -8.98
N ILE A 65 -6.54 -14.18 -8.04
CA ILE A 65 -5.14 -13.71 -8.09
C ILE A 65 -4.37 -14.18 -9.34
N LYS A 66 -4.84 -15.25 -10.00
CA LYS A 66 -4.26 -15.77 -11.24
C LYS A 66 -4.56 -14.89 -12.46
N PHE A 67 -5.48 -13.94 -12.34
CA PHE A 67 -5.84 -13.01 -13.40
C PHE A 67 -5.27 -11.63 -13.10
N TYR A 68 -4.88 -10.91 -14.16
CA TYR A 68 -4.67 -9.48 -14.02
C TYR A 68 -6.00 -8.79 -13.66
N PRO A 69 -5.98 -7.75 -12.81
CA PRO A 69 -7.18 -7.00 -12.47
C PRO A 69 -7.73 -6.26 -13.69
N ASP A 70 -8.98 -5.81 -13.59
CA ASP A 70 -9.56 -4.86 -14.56
C ASP A 70 -8.68 -3.61 -14.62
N ARG A 71 -8.05 -3.38 -15.78
CA ARG A 71 -7.16 -2.24 -16.02
C ARG A 71 -7.84 -0.89 -15.80
N ASN A 72 -9.16 -0.82 -15.97
CA ASN A 72 -9.93 0.41 -15.83
C ASN A 72 -10.49 0.59 -14.41
N TYR A 73 -10.32 -0.40 -13.52
CA TYR A 73 -10.91 -0.41 -12.18
C TYR A 73 -12.41 -0.08 -12.17
N SER A 74 -13.14 -0.50 -13.21
CA SER A 74 -14.46 0.04 -13.56
C SER A 74 -15.47 -0.13 -12.43
N LYS A 75 -15.49 -1.31 -11.78
CA LYS A 75 -16.37 -1.60 -10.64
C LYS A 75 -16.02 -0.75 -9.42
N LEU A 76 -14.73 -0.61 -9.12
CA LEU A 76 -14.23 0.15 -7.98
C LEU A 76 -14.50 1.66 -8.16
N LYS A 77 -14.16 2.21 -9.32
CA LYS A 77 -14.44 3.62 -9.66
C LYS A 77 -15.92 3.95 -9.55
N LYS A 78 -16.82 3.09 -10.07
CA LYS A 78 -18.28 3.26 -9.91
C LYS A 78 -18.73 3.24 -8.45
N ALA A 79 -18.21 2.30 -7.66
CA ALA A 79 -18.56 2.20 -6.24
C ALA A 79 -18.13 3.45 -5.46
N ILE A 80 -16.91 3.95 -5.70
CA ILE A 80 -16.40 5.18 -5.09
C ILE A 80 -17.21 6.39 -5.54
N ALA A 81 -17.43 6.56 -6.85
CA ALA A 81 -18.22 7.65 -7.44
C ALA A 81 -19.61 7.77 -6.78
N ASN A 82 -20.30 6.63 -6.61
CA ASN A 82 -21.60 6.58 -5.95
C ASN A 82 -21.50 6.93 -4.46
N TYR A 83 -20.47 6.44 -3.76
CA TYR A 83 -20.28 6.72 -2.34
C TYR A 83 -20.04 8.21 -2.05
N VAL A 84 -19.24 8.88 -2.90
CA VAL A 84 -18.90 10.30 -2.73
C VAL A 84 -19.82 11.26 -3.50
N ASN A 85 -20.79 10.73 -4.26
CA ASN A 85 -21.69 11.49 -5.12
C ASN A 85 -20.97 12.40 -6.14
N LEU A 86 -20.02 11.84 -6.89
CA LEU A 86 -19.29 12.54 -7.95
C LEU A 86 -19.34 11.78 -9.28
N PRO A 87 -19.15 12.45 -10.44
CA PRO A 87 -19.04 11.78 -11.73
C PRO A 87 -17.91 10.74 -11.76
N TYR A 88 -18.12 9.65 -12.51
CA TYR A 88 -17.14 8.58 -12.68
C TYR A 88 -15.77 9.07 -13.18
N ASP A 89 -15.78 10.07 -14.05
CA ASP A 89 -14.57 10.64 -14.65
C ASP A 89 -13.75 11.48 -13.65
N ASN A 90 -14.34 11.86 -12.51
CA ASN A 90 -13.64 12.57 -11.44
C ASN A 90 -12.90 11.62 -10.48
N ILE A 91 -13.02 10.30 -10.68
CA ILE A 91 -12.39 9.30 -9.81
C ILE A 91 -11.10 8.78 -10.44
N ILE A 92 -10.01 8.82 -9.68
CA ILE A 92 -8.74 8.16 -10.02
C ILE A 92 -8.42 7.17 -8.90
N VAL A 93 -7.88 6.01 -9.26
CA VAL A 93 -7.47 4.95 -8.32
C VAL A 93 -5.99 4.65 -8.56
N GLY A 94 -5.26 4.41 -7.48
CA GLY A 94 -3.86 3.99 -7.51
C GLY A 94 -3.56 3.01 -6.36
N SER A 95 -2.36 2.45 -6.36
CA SER A 95 -1.84 1.54 -5.35
C SER A 95 -1.39 2.30 -4.09
N GLY A 96 -2.32 3.07 -3.51
CA GLY A 96 -2.09 3.93 -2.36
C GLY A 96 -1.83 5.39 -2.73
N THR A 97 -2.00 6.27 -1.74
CA THR A 97 -1.93 7.72 -1.92
C THR A 97 -0.54 8.19 -2.35
N THR A 98 0.53 7.53 -1.89
CA THR A 98 1.91 7.88 -2.28
C THR A 98 2.12 7.82 -3.79
N GLU A 99 1.61 6.78 -4.47
CA GLU A 99 1.68 6.69 -5.93
C GLU A 99 0.88 7.82 -6.60
N LEU A 100 -0.31 8.12 -6.09
CA LEU A 100 -1.15 9.18 -6.65
C LEU A 100 -0.51 10.55 -6.50
N ILE A 101 0.06 10.87 -5.33
CA ILE A 101 0.80 12.12 -5.10
C ILE A 101 1.99 12.19 -6.05
N HIS A 102 2.79 11.12 -6.17
CA HIS A 102 3.92 11.08 -7.09
C HIS A 102 3.48 11.31 -8.55
N SER A 103 2.36 10.71 -8.95
CA SER A 103 1.82 10.84 -10.30
C SER A 103 1.41 12.28 -10.63
N ILE A 104 0.91 13.04 -9.65
CA ILE A 104 0.57 14.47 -9.81
C ILE A 104 1.80 15.28 -10.22
N PHE A 105 2.99 14.96 -9.70
CA PHE A 105 4.20 15.73 -9.99
C PHE A 105 4.99 15.24 -11.20
N THR A 106 4.79 14.00 -11.63
CA THR A 106 5.63 13.37 -12.67
C THR A 106 4.91 13.10 -13.97
N ARG A 107 3.58 13.09 -13.97
CA ARG A 107 2.77 12.66 -15.11
C ARG A 107 1.73 13.68 -15.56
N PHE A 108 1.35 14.59 -14.67
CA PHE A 108 0.57 15.79 -14.96
C PHE A 108 1.49 17.01 -14.95
#